data_AF-A0A527HGY4-F1
#
_entry.id   AF-A0A527HGY4-F1
#
_cell.length_a   1.000
_cell.length_b   1.000
_cell.length_c   1.000
_cell.angle_alpha   90.00
_cell.angle_beta   90.00
_cell.angle_gamma   90.00
#
_symmetry.space_group_name_H-M   'P 1'
#
loop_
_entity.id
_entity.type
_entity.pdbx_description
1 polymer ?
#
loop_
_entity_poly.entity_id
_entity_poly.type
_entity_poly.pdbx_seq_one_letter_code
_entity_poly.pdbx_strand_id
1 'polypeptide(L)' 'MDRIVTLNGRQEAALQAHAEDFIAVHKGDVMKALKEMIVLNGHLQERLDALTAPRRATR' A
#
# COMPACT_ATOMS: atom_id res chain seq x y z
N MET A 1 -3.52 7.13 11.04
CA MET A 1 -4.12 7.33 9.70
C MET A 1 -4.26 8.84 9.43
N ASP A 2 -3.16 9.60 9.44
CA ASP A 2 -3.21 11.08 9.39
C ASP A 2 -2.99 11.70 8.01
N ARG A 3 -2.95 10.87 6.96
CA ARG A 3 -2.70 11.35 5.59
C ARG A 3 -3.58 10.64 4.59
N ILE A 4 -4.83 11.10 4.48
CA ILE A 4 -5.62 10.85 3.28
C ILE A 4 -4.99 11.71 2.19
N VAL A 5 -4.39 11.06 1.18
CA VAL A 5 -3.76 11.75 0.05
C VAL A 5 -4.84 12.03 -0.99
N THR A 6 -5.05 13.31 -1.31
CA THR A 6 -5.89 13.71 -2.45
C THR A 6 -5.07 13.62 -3.73
N LEU A 7 -5.61 12.91 -4.72
CA LEU A 7 -5.00 12.77 -6.04
C LEU A 7 -5.66 13.72 -7.03
N ASN A 8 -4.89 14.23 -7.99
CA ASN A 8 -5.46 14.90 -9.16
C ASN A 8 -5.78 13.86 -10.26
N GLY A 9 -6.56 14.25 -11.27
CA GLY A 9 -7.03 13.31 -12.30
C GLY A 9 -5.93 12.55 -13.07
N ARG A 10 -4.72 13.12 -13.21
CA ARG A 10 -3.58 12.38 -13.81
C ARG A 10 -3.05 11.31 -12.86
N GLN A 11 -2.97 11.64 -11.57
CA GLN A 11 -2.53 10.71 -10.53
C GLN A 11 -3.55 9.59 -10.31
N GLU A 12 -4.85 9.90 -10.38
CA GLU A 12 -5.91 8.88 -10.34
C GLU A 12 -5.82 7.94 -11.53
N ALA A 13 -5.64 8.45 -12.76
CA ALA A 13 -5.48 7.61 -13.94
C ALA A 13 -4.25 6.70 -13.87
N ALA A 14 -3.12 7.20 -13.34
CA ALA A 14 -1.93 6.39 -13.13
C ALA A 14 -2.15 5.31 -12.06
N LEU A 15 -2.82 5.65 -10.95
CA LEU A 15 -3.16 4.68 -9.90
C LEU A 15 -4.10 3.60 -10.44
N GLN A 16 -5.08 3.99 -11.27
CA GLN A 16 -6.01 3.07 -11.92
C GLN A 16 -5.27 2.07 -12.83
N ALA A 17 -4.34 2.53 -13.66
CA ALA A 17 -3.54 1.64 -14.52
C ALA A 17 -2.73 0.61 -13.70
N HIS A 18 -2.11 1.06 -12.59
CA HIS A 18 -1.41 0.14 -11.70
C HIS A 18 -2.33 -0.85 -10.98
N ALA A 19 -3.55 -0.42 -10.62
CA ALA A 19 -4.54 -1.31 -10.04
C ALA A 19 -4.98 -2.40 -11.04
N GLU A 20 -5.16 -2.03 -12.30
CA GLU A 20 -5.50 -2.96 -13.38
C GLU A 20 -4.38 -4.00 -13.61
N ASP A 21 -3.12 -3.55 -13.67
CA ASP A 21 -1.96 -4.45 -13.77
C ASP A 21 -1.88 -5.42 -12.59
N PHE A 22 -2.12 -4.93 -11.38
CA PHE A 22 -2.11 -5.74 -10.17
C PHE A 22 -3.23 -6.80 -10.19
N ILE A 23 -4.44 -6.41 -10.58
CA ILE A 23 -5.58 -7.33 -10.75
C ILE A 23 -5.27 -8.39 -11.83
N ALA A 24 -4.57 -8.03 -12.90
CA ALA A 24 -4.17 -8.95 -13.96
C ALA A 24 -3.25 -10.07 -13.43
N VAL A 25 -2.34 -9.76 -12.50
CA VAL A 25 -1.50 -10.77 -11.80
C VAL A 25 -2.38 -11.77 -11.03
N HIS A 26 -3.52 -11.33 -10.51
CA HIS A 26 -4.51 -12.17 -9.85
C HIS A 26 -5.55 -12.78 -10.80
N LYS A 27 -5.28 -12.81 -12.12
CA LYS A 27 -6.16 -13.37 -13.15
C LYS A 27 -7.56 -12.73 -13.18
N GLY A 28 -7.67 -11.46 -12.80
CA GLY A 28 -8.95 -10.77 -12.73
C GLY A 28 -9.73 -10.99 -11.44
N ASP A 29 -9.21 -11.75 -10.47
CA ASP A 29 -9.86 -11.90 -9.16
C ASP A 29 -9.61 -10.67 -8.29
N VAL A 30 -10.50 -9.69 -8.42
CA VAL A 30 -10.46 -8.41 -7.70
C VAL A 30 -10.50 -8.61 -6.18
N MET A 31 -11.29 -9.56 -5.69
CA MET A 31 -11.43 -9.80 -4.25
C MET A 31 -10.16 -10.40 -3.65
N LYS A 32 -9.49 -11.29 -4.37
CA LYS A 32 -8.19 -11.80 -3.98
C LYS A 32 -7.13 -10.71 -3.99
N ALA A 33 -7.06 -9.93 -5.06
CA ALA A 33 -6.13 -8.81 -5.19
C ALA A 33 -6.30 -7.81 -4.03
N LEU A 34 -7.54 -7.40 -3.74
CA LEU A 34 -7.84 -6.47 -2.65
C LEU A 34 -7.36 -6.99 -1.28
N LYS A 35 -7.63 -8.27 -0.98
CA LYS A 35 -7.19 -8.89 0.28
C LYS A 35 -5.66 -8.89 0.40
N GLU A 36 -4.97 -9.23 -0.68
CA GLU A 36 -3.51 -9.26 -0.70
C GLU A 36 -2.92 -7.86 -0.54
N MET A 37 -3.47 -6.85 -1.21
CA MET A 37 -3.05 -5.45 -1.05
C MET A 37 -3.19 -4.97 0.41
N ILE A 38 -4.30 -5.31 1.09
CA ILE A 38 -4.50 -4.94 2.50
C ILE A 38 -3.43 -5.56 3.40
N VAL A 39 -3.13 -6.84 3.20
CA VAL A 39 -2.09 -7.55 3.98
C VAL A 39 -0.71 -6.96 3.70
N LEU A 40 -0.36 -6.72 2.43
CA LEU A 40 0.91 -6.11 2.04
C LEU A 40 1.08 -4.71 2.63
N ASN A 41 0.03 -3.89 2.60
CA ASN A 41 0.05 -2.57 3.21
C ASN A 41 0.25 -2.63 4.74
N GLY A 42 -0.36 -3.62 5.41
CA GLY A 42 -0.12 -3.88 6.83
C GLY A 42 1.36 -4.18 7.12
N HIS A 43 1.97 -5.11 6.38
CA HIS A 43 3.39 -5.44 6.54
C HIS A 43 4.33 -4.29 6.20
N LEU A 44 3.99 -3.48 5.20
CA LEU A 44 4.75 -2.27 4.88
C LEU A 44 4.68 -1.27 6.03
N GLN A 45 3.50 -1.07 6.63
CA GLN A 45 3.34 -0.21 7.80
C GLN A 45 4.18 -0.73 8.98
N GLU A 46 4.12 -2.03 9.28
CA GLU A 46 4.95 -2.65 10.33
C GLU A 46 6.45 -2.42 10.11
N ARG A 47 6.91 -2.55 8.86
CA ARG A 47 8.32 -2.29 8.49
C ARG A 47 8.68 -0.82 8.61
N LEU A 48 7.82 0.09 8.17
CA LEU A 48 8.02 1.53 8.33
C LEU A 48 8.09 1.90 9.80
N ASP A 49 7.19 1.37 10.62
CA ASP A 49 7.17 1.60 12.07
C ASP A 49 8.45 1.08 12.72
N ALA A 50 8.94 -0.10 12.33
CA ALA A 50 10.20 -0.66 12.82
C ALA A 50 11.42 0.20 12.44
N LEU A 51 11.44 0.79 11.25
CA LEU A 51 12.52 1.66 10.78
C LEU A 51 12.47 3.07 11.42
N THR A 52 11.26 3.53 11.75
CA THR A 52 11.03 4.88 12.31
C THR A 52 11.04 4.87 13.84
N ALA A 53 10.96 3.68 14.46
CA ALA A 53 11.10 3.52 15.90
C ALA A 53 12.47 4.07 16.35
N PRO A 54 12.52 5.05 17.28
CA PRO A 54 13.78 5.58 17.77
C PRO A 54 14.60 4.45 18.36
N ARG A 55 15.86 4.30 17.92
CA ARG A 55 16.85 3.48 18.63
C ARG A 55 16.93 4.01 20.05
N ARG A 56 16.24 3.37 20.99
CA ARG A 56 16.52 3.56 22.42
C ARG A 56 17.95 3.10 22.62
N ALA A 57 18.87 4.07 22.69
CA ALA A 57 20.20 3.83 23.20
C ALA A 57 20.01 3.29 24.63
N THR A 58 20.32 2.01 24.80
CA THR A 58 20.49 1.40 26.10
C THR A 58 21.58 2.17 26.82
N ARG A 59 21.18 2.93 27.84
CA ARG A 59 22.07 3.59 28.79
C ARG A 59 22.18 2.72 30.03
#